data_AF-A0A7V5BQD2-F1
#
_entry.id   AF-A0A7V5BQD2-F1
#
_cell.length_a   1.000
_cell.length_b   1.000
_cell.length_c   1.000
_cell.angle_alpha   90.00
_cell.angle_beta   90.00
_cell.angle_gamma   90.00
#
_symmetry.space_group_name_H-M   'P 1'
#
loop_
_entity.id
_entity.type
_entity.pdbx_description
1 polymer ?
#
loop_
_entity_poly.entity_id
_entity_poly.type
_entity_poly.pdbx_seq_one_letter_code
_entity_poly.pdbx_strand_id
1 'polypeptide(L)'
;MTDSISEEQYAEAYRLCDNYDDRVQQIDMIVEIGRDLEKLVKHRVIGWTLRLARGPAYRAGWHELQDFLEGGYRAFRRMGKADKFLNAIRQREMTILNNIYQGKPHPFEWE
;
A
#
# COMPACT_ATOMS: atom_id res chain seq x y z
N MET A 1 -3.48 28.52 -6.75
CA MET A 1 -4.09 27.19 -6.78
C MET A 1 -3.92 26.63 -5.39
N THR A 2 -5.00 26.25 -4.72
CA THR A 2 -4.89 25.57 -3.42
C THR A 2 -4.43 24.14 -3.71
N ASP A 3 -3.16 23.82 -3.41
CA ASP A 3 -2.51 22.50 -3.61
C ASP A 3 -3.04 21.41 -2.67
N SER A 4 -4.32 21.48 -2.25
CA SER A 4 -4.90 20.56 -1.28
C SER A 4 -6.13 19.88 -1.86
N ILE A 5 -6.09 18.55 -1.94
CA ILE A 5 -7.23 17.69 -2.25
C ILE A 5 -7.94 17.36 -0.94
N SER A 6 -9.24 17.67 -0.83
CA SER A 6 -10.06 17.28 0.33
C SER A 6 -10.55 15.83 0.22
N GLU A 7 -11.00 15.25 1.33
CA GLU A 7 -11.59 13.90 1.34
C GLU A 7 -12.85 13.82 0.45
N GLU A 8 -13.67 14.86 0.45
CA GLU A 8 -14.87 14.94 -0.39
C GLU A 8 -14.50 14.95 -1.87
N GLN A 9 -13.49 15.76 -2.25
CA GLN A 9 -13.00 15.83 -3.62
C GLN A 9 -12.38 14.49 -4.07
N TYR A 10 -11.66 13.81 -3.18
CA TYR A 10 -11.09 12.50 -3.46
C TYR A 10 -12.18 11.43 -3.64
N ALA A 11 -13.19 11.41 -2.76
CA ALA A 11 -14.31 10.49 -2.86
C ALA A 11 -15.18 10.77 -4.10
N GLU A 12 -15.36 12.04 -4.47
CA GLU A 12 -16.02 12.44 -5.72
C GLU A 12 -15.24 11.93 -6.93
N ALA A 13 -13.91 12.07 -6.96
CA ALA A 13 -13.08 11.55 -8.05
C ALA A 13 -13.24 10.02 -8.22
N TYR A 14 -13.32 9.27 -7.12
CA TYR A 14 -13.60 7.83 -7.18
C TYR A 14 -14.94 7.51 -7.85
N ARG A 15 -16.00 8.25 -7.50
CA ARG A 15 -17.32 8.06 -8.13
C ARG A 15 -17.33 8.49 -9.60
N LEU A 16 -16.63 9.58 -9.94
CA LEU A 16 -16.52 10.07 -11.31
C LEU A 16 -15.72 9.12 -12.21
N CYS A 17 -14.71 8.44 -11.67
CA CYS A 17 -13.96 7.41 -12.40
C CYS A 17 -14.80 6.15 -12.68
N ASP A 18 -15.82 5.87 -11.86
CA ASP A 18 -16.77 4.76 -12.01
C ASP A 18 -16.12 3.40 -12.36
N ASN A 19 -15.04 3.08 -11.65
CA ASN A 19 -14.22 1.89 -11.90
C ASN A 19 -14.13 0.95 -10.70
N TYR A 20 -15.28 0.70 -10.05
CA TYR A 20 -15.38 -0.09 -8.82
C TYR A 20 -14.64 -1.43 -8.93
N ASP A 21 -14.89 -2.20 -9.99
CA ASP A 21 -14.30 -3.53 -10.16
C ASP A 21 -12.77 -3.49 -10.29
N ASP A 22 -12.23 -2.48 -10.99
CA ASP A 22 -10.78 -2.27 -11.09
C ASP A 22 -10.18 -1.95 -9.70
N ARG A 23 -10.92 -1.21 -8.87
CA ARG A 23 -10.49 -0.91 -7.48
C ARG A 23 -10.54 -2.14 -6.59
N VAL A 24 -11.53 -3.01 -6.75
CA VAL A 24 -11.56 -4.30 -6.05
C VAL A 24 -10.35 -5.14 -6.46
N GLN A 25 -10.08 -5.24 -7.75
CA GLN A 25 -8.90 -5.95 -8.25
C GLN A 25 -7.60 -5.34 -7.70
N GLN A 26 -7.50 -4.01 -7.65
CA GLN A 26 -6.35 -3.31 -7.07
C GLN A 26 -6.14 -3.68 -5.59
N ILE A 27 -7.21 -3.69 -4.79
CA ILE A 27 -7.15 -4.06 -3.37
C ILE A 27 -6.69 -5.52 -3.21
N ASP A 28 -7.21 -6.42 -4.03
CA ASP A 28 -6.80 -7.83 -4.00
C ASP A 28 -5.32 -7.99 -4.40
N MET A 29 -4.85 -7.25 -5.41
CA MET A 29 -3.43 -7.22 -5.79
C MET A 29 -2.51 -6.71 -4.66
N ILE A 30 -2.94 -5.72 -3.88
CA ILE A 30 -2.18 -5.25 -2.69
C ILE A 30 -1.97 -6.40 -1.70
N VAL A 31 -3.02 -7.19 -1.46
CA VAL A 31 -2.97 -8.34 -0.54
C VAL A 31 -2.04 -9.44 -1.08
N GLU A 32 -2.15 -9.75 -2.37
CA GLU A 32 -1.30 -10.75 -3.02
C GLU A 32 0.18 -10.37 -2.98
N ILE A 33 0.51 -9.13 -3.37
CA ILE A 33 1.87 -8.60 -3.31
C ILE A 33 2.40 -8.65 -1.87
N GLY A 34 1.58 -8.30 -0.88
CA GLY A 34 1.95 -8.39 0.53
C GLY A 34 2.30 -9.81 0.99
N ARG A 35 1.53 -10.81 0.54
CA ARG A 35 1.78 -12.23 0.83
C ARG A 35 3.07 -12.72 0.17
N ASP A 36 3.34 -12.28 -1.05
CA ASP A 36 4.58 -12.63 -1.74
C ASP A 36 5.79 -11.94 -1.11
N LEU A 37 5.64 -10.68 -0.68
CA LEU A 37 6.67 -9.98 0.07
C LEU A 37 6.99 -10.70 1.38
N GLU A 38 6.00 -11.21 2.11
CA GLU A 38 6.21 -12.03 3.31
C GLU A 38 7.14 -13.23 3.04
N LYS A 39 6.96 -13.91 1.90
CA LYS A 39 7.83 -15.04 1.50
C LYS A 39 9.22 -14.53 1.14
N LEU A 40 9.31 -13.47 0.34
CA LEU A 40 10.56 -12.90 -0.14
C LEU A 40 11.48 -12.44 1.00
N VAL A 41 10.94 -11.75 2.01
CA VAL A 41 11.77 -11.22 3.11
C VAL A 41 12.44 -12.30 3.98
N LYS A 42 11.94 -13.54 3.93
CA LYS A 42 12.53 -14.69 4.63
C LYS A 42 13.87 -15.12 4.01
N HIS A 43 14.10 -14.81 2.73
CA HIS A 43 15.38 -15.07 2.09
C HIS A 43 16.43 -14.04 2.48
N ARG A 44 17.48 -14.50 3.17
CA ARG A 44 18.57 -13.63 3.65
C ARG A 44 19.27 -12.90 2.51
N VAL A 45 19.42 -13.53 1.35
CA VAL A 45 20.08 -12.96 0.16
C VAL A 45 19.42 -11.65 -0.28
N ILE A 46 18.09 -11.55 -0.22
CA ILE A 46 17.36 -10.33 -0.61
C ILE A 46 17.78 -9.14 0.26
N GLY A 47 17.88 -9.35 1.58
CA GLY A 47 18.33 -8.31 2.51
C GLY A 47 19.78 -7.86 2.25
N TRP A 48 20.66 -8.79 1.85
CA TRP A 48 22.03 -8.46 1.47
C TRP A 48 22.08 -7.64 0.18
N THR A 49 21.36 -8.06 -0.86
CA THR A 49 21.28 -7.35 -2.13
C THR A 49 20.77 -5.92 -1.95
N LEU A 50 19.69 -5.75 -1.17
CA LEU A 50 19.16 -4.43 -0.82
C LEU A 50 20.23 -3.54 -0.17
N ARG A 51 20.95 -4.06 0.83
CA ARG A 51 22.00 -3.29 1.53
C ARG A 51 23.17 -2.93 0.63
N LEU A 52 23.57 -3.81 -0.29
CA LEU A 52 24.64 -3.53 -1.26
C LEU A 52 24.22 -2.46 -2.29
N ALA A 53 22.94 -2.45 -2.69
CA ALA A 53 22.39 -1.47 -3.62
C ALA A 53 22.36 -0.04 -3.07
N ARG A 54 22.42 0.14 -1.73
CA ARG A 54 22.33 1.47 -1.09
C ARG A 54 23.35 2.47 -1.63
N GLY A 55 24.63 2.09 -1.72
CA GLY A 55 25.68 3.01 -2.16
C GLY A 55 25.45 3.54 -3.58
N PRO A 56 25.27 2.67 -4.58
CA PRO A 56 24.91 3.08 -5.94
C PRO A 56 23.59 3.85 -6.02
N ALA A 57 22.52 3.39 -5.37
CA ALA A 57 21.20 4.03 -5.41
C ALA A 57 21.26 5.46 -4.87
N TYR A 58 21.96 5.67 -3.76
CA TYR A 58 22.15 7.01 -3.20
C TYR A 58 22.95 7.91 -4.15
N ARG A 59 24.03 7.42 -4.74
CA ARG A 59 24.78 8.24 -5.72
C ARG A 59 23.97 8.57 -6.97
N ALA A 60 23.00 7.74 -7.33
CA ALA A 60 22.07 7.97 -8.44
C ALA A 60 20.87 8.85 -8.08
N GLY A 61 20.75 9.31 -6.83
CA GLY A 61 19.63 10.14 -6.37
C GLY A 61 18.35 9.37 -6.01
N TRP A 62 18.40 8.04 -5.90
CA TRP A 62 17.24 7.18 -5.58
C TRP A 62 17.11 6.92 -4.08
N HIS A 63 17.39 7.93 -3.25
CA HIS A 63 17.42 7.82 -1.80
C HIS A 63 16.10 7.32 -1.23
N GLU A 64 14.99 7.96 -1.62
CA GLU A 64 13.65 7.65 -1.11
C GLU A 64 13.21 6.23 -1.48
N LEU A 65 13.45 5.82 -2.72
CA LEU A 65 13.14 4.47 -3.17
C LEU A 65 13.93 3.42 -2.38
N GLN A 66 15.24 3.64 -2.22
CA GLN A 66 16.09 2.72 -1.47
C GLN A 66 15.65 2.62 -0.01
N ASP A 67 15.35 3.75 0.64
CA ASP A 67 14.91 3.77 2.04
C ASP A 67 13.54 3.13 2.21
N PHE A 68 12.63 3.33 1.26
CA PHE A 68 11.34 2.66 1.21
C PHE A 68 11.51 1.14 1.15
N LEU A 69 12.35 0.64 0.23
CA LEU A 69 12.59 -0.79 0.08
C LEU A 69 13.22 -1.42 1.33
N GLU A 70 14.22 -0.76 1.94
CA GLU A 70 14.83 -1.25 3.17
C GLU A 70 13.90 -1.17 4.38
N GLY A 71 13.07 -0.13 4.45
CA GLY A 71 12.03 0.03 5.46
C GLY A 71 10.99 -1.09 5.36
N GLY A 72 10.44 -1.29 4.17
CA GLY A 72 9.49 -2.36 3.87
C GLY A 72 10.07 -3.74 4.18
N TYR A 73 11.28 -4.05 3.72
CA TYR A 73 11.97 -5.31 4.02
C TYR A 73 12.08 -5.56 5.53
N ARG A 74 12.55 -4.56 6.29
CA ARG A 74 12.69 -4.67 7.75
C ARG A 74 11.34 -4.84 8.46
N ALA A 75 10.32 -4.10 8.03
CA ALA A 75 8.98 -4.18 8.60
C ALA A 75 8.37 -5.58 8.42
N PHE A 76 8.33 -6.10 7.18
CA PHE A 76 7.81 -7.43 6.89
C PHE A 76 8.61 -8.53 7.57
N ARG A 77 9.94 -8.42 7.60
CA ARG A 77 10.79 -9.40 8.29
C ARG A 77 10.54 -9.44 9.80
N ARG A 78 10.30 -8.28 10.43
CA ARG A 78 9.99 -8.20 11.86
C ARG A 78 8.57 -8.66 12.18
N MET A 79 7.61 -8.39 11.29
CA MET A 79 6.21 -8.77 11.45
C MET A 79 6.01 -10.29 11.41
N GLY A 80 6.77 -11.03 10.59
CA GLY A 80 6.58 -12.46 10.44
C GLY A 80 5.35 -12.76 9.60
N LYS A 81 4.36 -13.49 10.14
CA LYS A 81 3.13 -13.81 9.40
C LYS A 81 2.29 -12.55 9.19
N ALA A 82 2.06 -12.19 7.93
CA ALA A 82 1.39 -10.94 7.55
C ALA A 82 -0.14 -11.09 7.40
N ASP A 83 -0.68 -12.30 7.44
CA ASP A 83 -2.10 -12.59 7.14
C ASP A 83 -3.08 -11.69 7.88
N LYS A 84 -2.92 -11.53 9.20
CA LYS A 84 -3.82 -10.68 10.01
C LYS A 84 -3.76 -9.23 9.57
N PHE A 85 -2.58 -8.72 9.26
CA PHE A 85 -2.36 -7.34 8.82
C PHE A 85 -2.96 -7.12 7.42
N LEU A 86 -2.68 -8.02 6.48
CA LEU A 86 -3.19 -7.93 5.11
C LEU A 86 -4.72 -8.08 5.04
N ASN A 87 -5.30 -8.96 5.86
CA ASN A 87 -6.75 -9.08 5.97
C ASN A 87 -7.38 -7.80 6.54
N ALA A 88 -6.73 -7.16 7.51
CA ALA A 88 -7.21 -5.88 8.06
C ALA A 88 -7.15 -4.76 7.01
N ILE A 89 -6.09 -4.68 6.21
CA ILE A 89 -6.01 -3.76 5.06
C ILE A 89 -7.18 -4.02 4.12
N ARG A 90 -7.33 -5.26 3.64
CA ARG A 90 -8.39 -5.61 2.70
C ARG A 90 -9.76 -5.21 3.20
N GLN A 91 -10.07 -5.55 4.46
CA GLN A 91 -11.37 -5.24 5.06
C GLN A 91 -11.61 -3.73 5.11
N ARG A 92 -10.62 -2.96 5.58
CA ARG A 92 -10.71 -1.51 5.68
C ARG A 92 -10.88 -0.85 4.32
N GLU A 93 -10.03 -1.20 3.35
CA GLU A 93 -10.07 -0.63 2.00
C GLU A 93 -11.41 -0.94 1.30
N MET A 94 -11.92 -2.17 1.44
CA MET A 94 -13.23 -2.53 0.91
C MET A 94 -14.37 -1.75 1.59
N THR A 95 -14.32 -1.57 2.91
CA THR A 95 -15.30 -0.74 3.63
C THR A 95 -15.29 0.69 3.12
N ILE A 96 -14.11 1.30 2.99
CA ILE A 96 -13.95 2.66 2.48
C ILE A 96 -14.49 2.76 1.04
N LEU A 97 -14.07 1.86 0.15
CA LEU A 97 -14.51 1.85 -1.25
C LEU A 97 -16.04 1.77 -1.34
N ASN A 98 -16.65 0.86 -0.58
CA ASN A 98 -18.11 0.74 -0.53
C ASN A 98 -18.77 2.01 0.01
N ASN A 99 -18.21 2.63 1.07
CA ASN A 99 -18.73 3.88 1.62
C ASN A 99 -18.67 5.02 0.59
N ILE A 100 -17.57 5.13 -0.17
CA ILE A 100 -17.38 6.14 -1.23
C ILE A 100 -18.47 6.00 -2.30
N TYR A 101 -18.70 4.78 -2.80
CA TYR A 101 -19.67 4.50 -3.85
C TYR A 101 -21.13 4.58 -3.37
N GLN A 102 -21.37 4.35 -2.08
CA GLN A 102 -22.67 4.60 -1.44
C GLN A 102 -22.92 6.09 -1.13
N GLY A 103 -21.94 6.96 -1.34
CA GLY A 103 -22.08 8.40 -1.10
C GLY A 103 -22.18 8.76 0.39
N LYS A 104 -21.57 7.98 1.29
CA LYS A 104 -21.58 8.30 2.72
C LYS A 104 -20.82 9.61 3.00
N PRO A 105 -21.27 10.46 3.96
CA PRO A 105 -20.64 11.73 4.27
C PRO A 105 -19.17 11.64 4.75
N HIS A 106 -18.84 10.58 5.50
CA HIS A 106 -17.49 10.34 6.03
C HIS A 106 -17.01 8.95 5.59
N PRO A 107 -16.64 8.77 4.31
CA PRO A 107 -16.39 7.43 3.78
C PRO A 107 -15.10 6.81 4.30
N PHE A 108 -14.18 7.64 4.82
CA PHE A 108 -12.93 7.26 5.48
C PHE A 108 -13.07 7.10 6.99
N GLU A 109 -14.26 7.14 7.56
CA GLU A 109 -14.47 6.68 8.94
C GLU A 109 -14.91 5.20 8.88
N TRP A 110 -14.14 4.30 9.48
CA TRP A 110 -14.34 2.84 9.39
C TRP A 110 -14.39 2.15 10.76
N GLU A 111 -14.75 2.90 11.81
CA GLU A 111 -14.93 2.41 13.20
C GLU A 111 -16.38 2.05 13.54
#